data_AF-A0AAN8J1L7-F1
#
_entry.id   AF-A0AAN8J1L7-F1
#
_cell.length_a   1.000
_cell.length_b   1.000
_cell.length_c   1.000
_cell.angle_alpha   90.00
_cell.angle_beta   90.00
_cell.angle_gamma   90.00
#
_symmetry.space_group_name_H-M   'P 1'
#
loop_
_entity.id
_entity.type
_entity.pdbx_description
1 polymer ?
#
loop_
_entity_poly.entity_id
_entity_poly.type
_entity_poly.pdbx_seq_one_letter_code
_entity_poly.pdbx_strand_id
1 'polypeptide(L)'
;MPLKRITFTGRLGSPKDAEDFQKILLRGLICMGLDIAITLAISIVLFYMFVGYAISPYERPVPCNDDSINRPFYNNTVRMKQLLAVSLGTPFFIICFVEAMIFRASQGSNKLAKYFTTSTLLYLKYLISFAVCTFLMEYLKCTVGRLRPHFLAVCQPDWSRMDCTGKEYIPVSETFCTNPDTRRIRTARTSFPSGT
;
A
#
# COMPACT_ATOMS: atom_id res chain seq x y z
N MET A 1 -18.79 24.73 0.49
CA MET A 1 -18.46 23.67 1.47
C MET A 1 -19.52 22.56 1.44
N PRO A 2 -19.42 21.57 0.54
CA PRO A 2 -20.40 20.46 0.45
C PRO A 2 -19.98 19.17 1.19
N LEU A 3 -18.70 19.03 1.56
CA LEU A 3 -18.12 17.78 2.08
C LEU A 3 -18.65 17.35 3.47
N LYS A 4 -19.29 18.24 4.22
CA LYS A 4 -19.82 17.94 5.57
C LYS A 4 -20.99 16.94 5.56
N ARG A 5 -21.60 16.66 4.40
CA ARG A 5 -22.81 15.84 4.26
C ARG A 5 -22.54 14.40 3.79
N ILE A 6 -21.30 14.05 3.42
CA ILE A 6 -20.97 12.77 2.78
C ILE A 6 -20.54 11.70 3.81
N THR A 7 -19.87 12.08 4.90
CA THR A 7 -19.43 11.13 5.94
C THR A 7 -20.45 11.04 7.07
N PHE A 8 -20.67 9.83 7.61
CA PHE A 8 -21.60 9.62 8.72
C PHE A 8 -21.19 10.41 9.98
N THR A 9 -19.89 10.64 10.15
CA THR A 9 -19.31 11.50 11.20
C THR A 9 -19.76 12.96 11.13
N GLY A 10 -20.06 13.50 9.93
CA GLY A 10 -20.54 14.88 9.76
C GLY A 10 -21.96 15.14 10.26
N ARG A 11 -22.71 14.08 10.61
CA ARG A 11 -24.08 14.14 11.16
C ARG A 11 -24.15 14.18 12.69
N LEU A 12 -23.03 14.21 13.41
CA LEU A 12 -23.05 14.26 14.87
C LEU A 12 -23.59 15.62 15.39
N GLY A 13 -24.63 15.55 16.25
CA GLY A 13 -25.21 16.68 16.97
C GLY A 13 -24.38 17.14 18.18
N SER A 14 -24.72 18.30 18.73
CA SER A 14 -24.08 18.87 19.94
C SER A 14 -24.49 18.10 21.20
N PRO A 15 -23.57 17.77 22.14
CA PRO A 15 -23.95 17.13 23.41
C PRO A 15 -24.71 18.10 24.32
N LYS A 16 -25.82 17.65 24.91
CA LYS A 16 -26.56 18.39 25.95
C LYS A 16 -26.28 17.88 27.37
N ASP A 17 -25.96 16.59 27.54
CA ASP A 17 -25.71 15.94 28.85
C ASP A 17 -24.46 15.01 28.84
N ALA A 18 -23.99 14.57 30.02
CA ALA A 18 -22.82 13.67 30.16
C ALA A 18 -23.07 12.24 29.63
N GLU A 19 -24.29 11.72 29.77
CA GLU A 19 -24.69 10.46 29.13
C GLU A 19 -24.77 10.60 27.61
N ASP A 20 -25.19 11.78 27.12
CA ASP A 20 -25.18 12.12 25.70
C ASP A 20 -23.75 12.22 25.15
N PHE A 21 -22.80 12.70 25.96
CA PHE A 21 -21.39 12.74 25.59
C PHE A 21 -20.81 11.35 25.31
N GLN A 22 -21.07 10.37 26.20
CA GLN A 22 -20.63 8.98 26.00
C GLN A 22 -21.26 8.35 24.76
N LYS A 23 -22.56 8.59 24.53
CA LYS A 23 -23.29 8.10 23.34
C LYS A 23 -22.76 8.74 22.06
N ILE A 24 -22.44 10.03 22.06
CA ILE A 24 -21.88 10.76 20.92
C ILE A 24 -20.46 10.29 20.63
N LEU A 25 -19.63 10.07 21.66
CA LEU A 25 -18.27 9.54 21.51
C LEU A 25 -18.30 8.12 20.90
N LEU A 26 -19.15 7.25 21.44
CA LEU A 26 -19.30 5.88 20.94
C LEU A 26 -19.81 5.87 19.48
N ARG A 27 -20.83 6.67 19.17
CA ARG A 27 -21.32 6.83 17.78
C ARG A 27 -20.24 7.40 16.86
N GLY A 28 -19.46 8.38 17.32
CA GLY A 28 -18.36 8.98 16.56
C GLY A 28 -17.28 7.96 16.21
N LEU A 29 -16.87 7.14 17.18
CA LEU A 29 -15.90 6.05 16.98
C LEU A 29 -16.42 4.98 16.03
N ILE A 30 -17.69 4.56 16.17
CA ILE A 30 -18.31 3.58 15.27
C ILE A 30 -18.38 4.12 13.85
N CYS A 31 -18.84 5.35 13.65
CA CYS A 31 -18.91 5.96 12.32
C CYS A 31 -17.52 6.15 11.70
N MET A 32 -16.53 6.58 12.47
CA MET A 32 -15.14 6.72 12.01
C MET A 32 -14.57 5.36 11.59
N GLY A 33 -14.77 4.33 12.41
CA GLY A 33 -14.34 2.96 12.11
C GLY A 33 -14.99 2.42 10.83
N LEU A 34 -16.30 2.65 10.66
CA LEU A 34 -17.03 2.26 9.45
C LEU A 34 -16.53 3.00 8.21
N ASP A 35 -16.37 4.32 8.26
CA ASP A 35 -15.86 5.14 7.15
C ASP A 35 -14.45 4.64 6.72
N ILE A 36 -13.58 4.33 7.69
CA ILE A 36 -12.24 3.77 7.45
C ILE A 36 -12.31 2.37 6.82
N ALA A 37 -13.14 1.49 7.39
CA ALA A 37 -13.26 0.11 6.92
C ALA A 37 -13.81 0.05 5.49
N ILE A 38 -14.83 0.85 5.17
CA ILE A 38 -15.39 0.97 3.82
C ILE A 38 -14.33 1.47 2.85
N THR A 39 -13.61 2.53 3.20
CA THR A 39 -12.57 3.12 2.33
C THR A 39 -11.42 2.15 2.08
N LEU A 40 -10.96 1.43 3.10
CA LEU A 40 -9.94 0.39 2.96
C LEU A 40 -10.43 -0.78 2.10
N ALA A 41 -11.67 -1.25 2.32
CA ALA A 41 -12.24 -2.34 1.52
C ALA A 41 -12.32 -1.97 0.04
N ILE A 42 -12.83 -0.76 -0.28
CA ILE A 42 -12.88 -0.25 -1.66
C ILE A 42 -11.47 -0.18 -2.26
N SER A 43 -10.50 0.37 -1.51
CA SER A 43 -9.11 0.49 -1.98
C SER A 43 -8.47 -0.87 -2.28
N ILE A 44 -8.71 -1.87 -1.42
CA ILE A 44 -8.20 -3.24 -1.58
C ILE A 44 -8.83 -3.93 -2.79
N VAL A 45 -10.15 -3.80 -2.96
CA VAL A 45 -10.85 -4.38 -4.12
C VAL A 45 -10.35 -3.76 -5.42
N LEU A 46 -10.23 -2.43 -5.46
CA LEU A 46 -9.65 -1.72 -6.62
C LEU A 46 -8.22 -2.17 -6.89
N PHE A 47 -7.41 -2.39 -5.85
CA PHE A 47 -6.04 -2.87 -5.97
C PHE A 47 -5.97 -4.25 -6.62
N TYR A 48 -6.76 -5.22 -6.13
CA TYR A 48 -6.79 -6.56 -6.71
C TYR A 48 -7.34 -6.57 -8.14
N MET A 49 -8.36 -5.78 -8.43
CA MET A 49 -8.90 -5.63 -9.79
C MET A 49 -7.85 -5.05 -10.74
N PHE A 50 -7.11 -4.02 -10.30
CA PHE A 50 -6.06 -3.39 -11.09
C PHE A 50 -4.88 -4.33 -11.33
N VAL A 51 -4.38 -5.02 -10.30
CA VAL A 51 -3.28 -5.99 -10.44
C VAL A 51 -3.68 -7.17 -11.32
N GLY A 52 -4.94 -7.61 -11.26
CA GLY A 52 -5.46 -8.71 -12.06
C GLY A 52 -5.69 -8.35 -13.53
N TYR A 53 -6.16 -7.12 -13.82
CA TYR A 53 -6.57 -6.71 -15.16
C TYR A 53 -5.51 -5.89 -15.92
N ALA A 54 -4.77 -5.02 -15.24
CA ALA A 54 -4.00 -3.96 -15.89
C ALA A 54 -2.52 -4.28 -16.10
N ILE A 55 -2.02 -5.42 -15.62
CA ILE A 55 -0.58 -5.62 -15.47
C ILE A 55 -0.12 -7.04 -15.81
N SER A 56 0.20 -7.28 -17.08
CA SER A 56 1.29 -8.20 -17.42
C SER A 56 2.61 -7.47 -17.13
N PRO A 57 3.50 -8.01 -16.28
CA PRO A 57 4.80 -7.38 -16.05
C PRO A 57 5.54 -7.34 -17.38
N TYR A 58 6.08 -6.17 -17.76
CA TYR A 58 6.91 -6.06 -18.95
C TYR A 58 8.14 -6.95 -18.78
N GLU A 59 8.19 -8.05 -19.53
CA GLU A 59 9.28 -9.00 -19.44
C GLU A 59 10.48 -8.44 -20.22
N ARG A 60 11.51 -8.02 -19.48
CA ARG A 60 12.77 -7.58 -20.07
C ARG A 60 13.68 -8.77 -20.37
N PRO A 61 14.50 -8.69 -21.43
CA PRO A 61 15.54 -9.67 -21.69
C PRO A 61 16.58 -9.66 -20.57
N VAL A 62 17.17 -10.82 -20.29
CA VAL A 62 18.09 -11.02 -19.15
C VAL A 62 19.53 -10.72 -19.60
N PRO A 63 20.28 -9.85 -18.91
CA PRO A 63 21.67 -9.59 -19.27
C PRO A 63 22.56 -10.81 -18.95
N CYS A 64 23.43 -11.19 -19.89
CA CYS A 64 24.33 -12.33 -19.73
C CYS A 64 25.58 -12.03 -18.87
N ASN A 65 26.05 -10.79 -18.88
CA ASN A 65 27.31 -10.35 -18.24
C ASN A 65 27.11 -9.56 -16.94
N ASP A 66 25.92 -9.64 -16.32
CA ASP A 66 25.62 -8.85 -15.12
C ASP A 66 25.66 -9.72 -13.85
N ASP A 67 26.77 -9.66 -13.11
CA ASP A 67 26.90 -10.35 -11.82
C ASP A 67 26.00 -9.75 -10.72
N SER A 68 25.40 -8.57 -10.96
CA SER A 68 24.53 -7.92 -9.97
C SER A 68 23.22 -8.69 -9.73
N ILE A 69 22.82 -9.59 -10.65
CA ILE A 69 21.60 -10.42 -10.56
C ILE A 69 21.82 -11.82 -9.95
N ASN A 70 23.05 -12.12 -9.47
CA ASN A 70 23.43 -13.40 -8.84
C ASN A 70 23.63 -13.34 -7.32
N ARG A 71 22.93 -12.43 -6.62
CA ARG A 71 23.02 -12.34 -5.16
C ARG A 71 22.18 -13.42 -4.48
N PRO A 72 22.62 -13.97 -3.33
CA PRO A 72 21.85 -14.97 -2.61
C PRO A 72 20.51 -14.41 -2.14
N PHE A 73 19.48 -15.25 -2.17
CA PHE A 73 18.16 -14.90 -1.69
C PHE A 73 18.14 -14.88 -0.16
N TYR A 74 17.97 -13.71 0.43
CA TYR A 74 17.71 -13.55 1.85
C TYR A 74 16.22 -13.36 2.09
N ASN A 75 15.69 -14.03 3.11
CA ASN A 75 14.31 -13.84 3.52
C ASN A 75 14.12 -12.41 4.04
N ASN A 76 12.99 -11.80 3.68
CA ASN A 76 12.64 -10.45 4.15
C ASN A 76 12.62 -10.40 5.67
N THR A 77 13.45 -9.55 6.26
CA THR A 77 13.52 -9.31 7.71
C THR A 77 12.25 -8.66 8.24
N VAL A 78 11.57 -7.85 7.41
CA VAL A 78 10.31 -7.18 7.74
C VAL A 78 9.16 -7.84 7.00
N ARG A 79 8.13 -8.28 7.75
CA ARG A 79 6.93 -8.85 7.14
C ARG A 79 6.08 -7.73 6.55
N MET A 80 5.55 -7.93 5.34
CA MET A 80 4.66 -6.96 4.66
C MET A 80 3.48 -6.51 5.54
N LYS A 81 2.94 -7.40 6.36
CA LYS A 81 1.87 -7.09 7.32
C LYS A 81 2.29 -6.06 8.38
N GLN A 82 3.54 -6.15 8.85
CA GLN A 82 4.09 -5.22 9.83
C GLN A 82 4.32 -3.84 9.20
N LEU A 83 4.86 -3.81 7.98
CA LEU A 83 5.07 -2.55 7.25
C LEU A 83 3.74 -1.80 7.05
N LEU A 84 2.70 -2.53 6.60
CA LEU A 84 1.37 -1.96 6.40
C LEU A 84 0.72 -1.50 7.73
N ALA A 85 0.90 -2.26 8.81
CA ALA A 85 0.38 -1.89 10.12
C ALA A 85 1.03 -0.60 10.64
N VAL A 86 2.36 -0.47 10.49
CA VAL A 86 3.09 0.73 10.91
C VAL A 86 2.73 1.92 10.02
N SER A 87 2.62 1.74 8.71
CA SER A 87 2.30 2.83 7.77
C SER A 87 0.90 3.39 7.97
N LEU A 88 -0.09 2.55 8.29
CA LEU A 88 -1.46 2.99 8.57
C LEU A 88 -1.64 3.47 10.01
N GLY A 89 -1.01 2.81 10.99
CA GLY A 89 -1.18 3.12 12.40
C GLY A 89 -0.53 4.44 12.82
N THR A 90 0.72 4.68 12.39
CA THR A 90 1.48 5.89 12.76
C THR A 90 0.74 7.20 12.45
N PRO A 91 0.24 7.44 11.21
CA PRO A 91 -0.46 8.69 10.88
C PRO A 91 -1.81 8.81 11.60
N PHE A 92 -2.50 7.69 11.88
CA PHE A 92 -3.73 7.71 12.67
C PHE A 92 -3.48 8.29 14.08
N PHE A 93 -2.46 7.78 14.77
CA PHE A 93 -2.11 8.28 16.11
C PHE A 93 -1.67 9.75 16.10
N ILE A 94 -0.88 10.16 15.09
CA ILE A 94 -0.45 11.55 14.94
C ILE A 94 -1.65 12.48 14.75
N ILE A 95 -2.58 12.13 13.85
CA ILE A 95 -3.78 12.94 13.60
C ILE A 95 -4.64 13.04 14.87
N CYS A 96 -4.88 11.91 15.56
CA CYS A 96 -5.62 11.91 16.80
C CYS A 96 -4.97 12.78 17.88
N PHE A 97 -3.64 12.75 17.99
CA PHE A 97 -2.87 13.54 18.95
C PHE A 97 -2.93 15.04 18.65
N VAL A 98 -2.69 15.44 17.40
CA VAL A 98 -2.73 16.85 16.98
C VAL A 98 -4.12 17.43 17.17
N GLU A 99 -5.16 16.71 16.74
CA GLU A 99 -6.55 17.15 16.91
C GLU A 99 -6.94 17.20 18.40
N ALA A 100 -6.36 16.35 19.26
CA ALA A 100 -6.62 16.38 20.70
C ALA A 100 -5.99 17.61 21.36
N MET A 101 -4.80 18.03 20.90
CA MET A 101 -4.20 19.30 21.32
C MET A 101 -5.05 20.50 20.90
N ILE A 102 -5.54 20.50 19.66
CA ILE A 102 -6.42 21.57 19.13
C ILE A 102 -7.75 21.60 19.90
N PHE A 103 -8.31 20.43 20.24
CA PHE A 103 -9.52 20.31 21.04
C PHE A 103 -9.37 20.96 22.42
N ARG A 104 -8.20 20.82 23.07
CA ARG A 104 -7.90 21.47 24.36
C ARG A 104 -7.76 22.99 24.23
N ALA A 105 -7.22 23.50 23.13
CA ALA A 105 -7.01 24.93 22.92
C ALA A 105 -8.26 25.69 22.43
N SER A 106 -9.19 25.01 21.76
CA SER A 106 -10.42 25.64 21.23
C SER A 106 -11.40 26.03 22.35
N GLN A 107 -12.20 27.08 22.18
CA GLN A 107 -13.39 27.41 23.00
C GLN A 107 -14.66 27.43 22.13
N GLY A 108 -15.72 26.70 22.50
CA GLY A 108 -16.94 26.52 21.70
C GLY A 108 -17.79 25.29 22.10
N SER A 109 -19.09 25.27 21.78
CA SER A 109 -20.01 24.18 22.20
C SER A 109 -19.95 22.92 21.33
N ASN A 110 -19.49 23.02 20.07
CA ASN A 110 -19.46 21.91 19.10
C ASN A 110 -18.07 21.26 18.91
N LYS A 111 -17.18 21.35 19.91
CA LYS A 111 -15.78 20.89 19.79
C LYS A 111 -15.67 19.40 19.47
N LEU A 112 -16.49 18.55 20.08
CA LEU A 112 -16.36 17.09 19.95
C LEU A 112 -16.78 16.60 18.56
N ALA A 113 -17.93 17.07 18.07
CA ALA A 113 -18.39 16.76 16.72
C ALA A 113 -17.40 17.27 15.66
N LYS A 114 -16.79 18.45 15.88
CA LYS A 114 -15.76 19.01 15.02
C LYS A 114 -14.46 18.17 15.06
N TYR A 115 -14.04 17.70 16.24
CA TYR A 115 -12.89 16.81 16.40
C TYR A 115 -13.05 15.52 15.58
N PHE A 116 -14.17 14.81 15.76
CA PHE A 116 -14.40 13.55 15.04
C PHE A 116 -14.54 13.78 13.53
N THR A 117 -15.25 14.82 13.10
CA THR A 117 -15.42 15.12 11.68
C THR A 117 -14.08 15.47 11.02
N THR A 118 -13.29 16.35 11.63
CA THR A 118 -11.99 16.78 11.07
C THR A 118 -11.00 15.63 11.07
N SER A 119 -10.85 14.90 12.19
CA SER A 119 -9.94 13.75 12.30
C SER A 119 -10.26 12.67 11.26
N THR A 120 -11.54 12.33 11.11
CA THR A 120 -11.98 11.32 10.13
C THR A 120 -11.69 11.79 8.70
N LEU A 121 -11.97 13.04 8.38
CA LEU A 121 -11.75 13.59 7.04
C LEU A 121 -10.27 13.68 6.68
N LEU A 122 -9.40 14.08 7.63
CA LEU A 122 -7.95 14.09 7.45
C LEU A 122 -7.41 12.68 7.20
N TYR A 123 -7.86 11.70 7.99
CA TYR A 123 -7.41 10.33 7.83
C TYR A 123 -7.93 9.69 6.53
N LEU A 124 -9.18 9.97 6.12
CA LEU A 124 -9.72 9.53 4.83
C LEU A 124 -8.89 10.09 3.66
N LYS A 125 -8.51 11.38 3.71
CA LYS A 125 -7.61 11.98 2.70
C LYS A 125 -6.26 11.26 2.64
N TYR A 126 -5.69 10.94 3.81
CA TYR A 126 -4.46 10.17 3.88
C TYR A 126 -4.61 8.78 3.24
N LEU A 127 -5.69 8.05 3.55
CA LEU A 127 -5.95 6.73 2.96
C LEU A 127 -6.07 6.78 1.44
N ILE A 128 -6.79 7.76 0.90
CA ILE A 128 -6.94 7.95 -0.55
C ILE A 128 -5.57 8.27 -1.17
N SER A 129 -4.80 9.18 -0.58
CA SER A 129 -3.46 9.52 -1.04
C SER A 129 -2.54 8.30 -1.03
N PHE A 130 -2.56 7.52 0.06
CA PHE A 130 -1.78 6.30 0.20
C PHE A 130 -2.15 5.26 -0.86
N ALA A 131 -3.45 5.06 -1.13
CA ALA A 131 -3.92 4.17 -2.18
C ALA A 131 -3.41 4.63 -3.56
N VAL A 132 -3.59 5.91 -3.91
CA VAL A 132 -3.12 6.47 -5.20
C VAL A 132 -1.61 6.29 -5.36
N CYS A 133 -0.82 6.60 -4.32
CA CYS A 133 0.63 6.35 -4.34
C CYS A 133 0.93 4.86 -4.56
N THR A 134 0.22 3.96 -3.88
CA THR A 134 0.41 2.51 -4.03
C THR A 134 0.12 2.07 -5.47
N PHE A 135 -0.97 2.55 -6.08
CA PHE A 135 -1.29 2.28 -7.49
C PHE A 135 -0.20 2.78 -8.43
N LEU A 136 0.27 4.02 -8.22
CA LEU A 136 1.35 4.59 -9.02
C LEU A 136 2.64 3.78 -8.89
N MET A 137 2.98 3.33 -7.67
CA MET A 137 4.17 2.50 -7.44
C MET A 137 4.05 1.15 -8.14
N GLU A 138 2.89 0.48 -8.10
CA GLU A 138 2.71 -0.78 -8.82
C GLU A 138 2.71 -0.59 -10.33
N TYR A 139 2.15 0.50 -10.83
CA TYR A 139 2.25 0.85 -12.24
C TYR A 139 3.72 1.04 -12.65
N LEU A 140 4.49 1.82 -11.89
CA LEU A 140 5.92 2.04 -12.12
C LEU A 140 6.73 0.74 -12.04
N LYS A 141 6.40 -0.17 -11.12
CA LYS A 141 7.05 -1.50 -11.03
C LYS A 141 6.92 -2.27 -12.32
N CYS A 142 5.80 -2.12 -12.99
CA CYS A 142 5.49 -2.93 -14.15
C CYS A 142 5.97 -2.29 -15.44
N THR A 143 6.10 -0.95 -15.48
CA THR A 143 6.77 -0.24 -16.59
C THR A 143 8.29 -0.39 -16.53
N VAL A 144 8.88 -0.35 -15.33
CA VAL A 144 10.34 -0.48 -15.16
C VAL A 144 10.77 -1.93 -15.33
N GLY A 145 10.08 -2.93 -14.77
CA GLY A 145 10.33 -4.35 -15.06
C GLY A 145 11.79 -4.81 -14.89
N ARG A 146 12.58 -4.14 -14.04
CA ARG A 146 14.00 -4.46 -13.83
C ARG A 146 14.13 -5.69 -12.94
N LEU A 147 15.11 -6.54 -13.22
CA LEU A 147 15.38 -7.75 -12.45
C LEU A 147 15.93 -7.42 -11.06
N ARG A 148 15.52 -8.17 -10.03
CA ARG A 148 16.08 -8.08 -8.68
C ARG A 148 17.48 -8.71 -8.63
N PRO A 149 18.35 -8.25 -7.70
CA PRO A 149 19.68 -8.82 -7.52
C PRO A 149 19.72 -10.32 -7.22
N HIS A 150 18.63 -10.91 -6.71
CA HIS A 150 18.50 -12.33 -6.41
C HIS A 150 17.72 -13.12 -7.48
N PHE A 151 17.56 -12.55 -8.68
CA PHE A 151 16.78 -13.17 -9.73
C PHE A 151 17.33 -14.55 -10.14
N LEU A 152 18.64 -14.68 -10.36
CA LEU A 152 19.24 -15.96 -10.77
C LEU A 152 19.15 -17.02 -9.68
N ALA A 153 19.30 -16.62 -8.41
CA ALA A 153 19.16 -17.52 -7.26
C ALA A 153 17.72 -18.08 -7.13
N VAL A 154 16.70 -17.29 -7.50
CA VAL A 154 15.29 -17.72 -7.47
C VAL A 154 14.90 -18.48 -8.73
N CYS A 155 15.31 -18.02 -9.91
CA CYS A 155 14.97 -18.63 -11.19
C CYS A 155 15.64 -20.00 -11.37
N GLN A 156 16.89 -20.16 -10.91
CA GLN A 156 17.74 -21.33 -11.20
C GLN A 156 17.72 -21.62 -12.71
N PRO A 157 18.42 -20.80 -13.52
CA PRO A 157 18.40 -20.94 -14.98
C PRO A 157 19.01 -22.27 -15.42
N ASP A 158 18.39 -22.91 -16.42
CA ASP A 158 18.97 -24.05 -17.11
C ASP A 158 19.93 -23.55 -18.22
N TRP A 159 21.21 -23.47 -17.88
CA TRP A 159 22.26 -23.02 -18.80
C TRP A 159 22.45 -23.93 -20.03
N SER A 160 21.86 -25.14 -20.03
CA SER A 160 21.85 -26.00 -21.23
C SER A 160 20.89 -25.50 -22.32
N ARG A 161 19.91 -24.67 -21.95
CA ARG A 161 18.91 -24.06 -22.85
C ARG A 161 19.09 -22.55 -23.01
N MET A 162 19.86 -21.93 -22.13
CA MET A 162 20.18 -20.51 -22.11
C MET A 162 21.63 -20.28 -22.57
N ASP A 163 21.83 -20.16 -23.88
CA ASP A 163 23.15 -19.86 -24.44
C ASP A 163 23.44 -18.35 -24.38
N CYS A 164 24.39 -17.96 -23.51
CA CYS A 164 24.97 -16.62 -23.44
C CYS A 164 26.19 -16.42 -24.36
N THR A 165 26.60 -17.45 -25.11
CA THR A 165 27.79 -17.40 -25.97
C THR A 165 27.61 -16.40 -27.10
N GLY A 166 28.31 -15.26 -27.02
CA GLY A 166 28.27 -14.20 -28.03
C GLY A 166 27.01 -13.31 -27.99
N LYS A 167 26.18 -13.41 -26.94
CA LYS A 167 24.99 -12.57 -26.75
C LYS A 167 25.16 -11.64 -25.53
N GLU A 168 24.76 -10.38 -25.67
CA GLU A 168 24.73 -9.43 -24.55
C GLU A 168 23.49 -9.65 -23.65
N TYR A 169 22.37 -10.11 -24.26
CA TYR A 169 21.10 -10.36 -23.58
C TYR A 169 20.44 -11.66 -24.07
N ILE A 170 19.78 -12.39 -23.16
CA ILE A 170 18.91 -13.53 -23.45
C ILE A 170 17.49 -13.00 -23.70
N PRO A 171 16.87 -13.29 -24.86
CA PRO A 171 15.48 -12.91 -25.11
C PRO A 171 14.52 -13.65 -24.17
N VAL A 172 13.40 -13.01 -23.84
CA VAL A 172 12.41 -13.54 -22.90
C VAL A 172 11.88 -14.93 -23.28
N SER A 173 11.73 -15.19 -24.59
CA SER A 173 11.30 -16.48 -25.12
C SER A 173 12.28 -17.64 -24.85
N GLU A 174 13.53 -17.33 -24.56
CA GLU A 174 14.60 -18.30 -24.27
C GLU A 174 14.90 -18.37 -22.76
N THR A 175 14.08 -17.74 -21.91
CA THR A 175 14.28 -17.79 -20.45
C THR A 175 13.55 -18.98 -19.80
N PHE A 176 14.31 -20.04 -19.49
CA PHE A 176 13.86 -21.24 -18.78
C PHE A 176 14.35 -21.31 -17.31
N CYS A 177 13.45 -21.03 -16.38
CA CYS A 177 13.69 -21.23 -14.94
C CYS A 177 13.30 -22.66 -14.52
N THR A 178 14.15 -23.35 -13.76
CA THR A 178 13.87 -24.71 -13.26
C THR A 178 13.01 -24.71 -12.00
N ASN A 179 12.91 -23.57 -11.30
CA ASN A 179 12.15 -23.45 -10.05
C ASN A 179 10.62 -23.49 -10.31
N PRO A 180 9.85 -24.37 -9.63
CA PRO A 180 8.39 -24.46 -9.81
C PRO A 180 7.59 -23.26 -9.28
N ASP A 181 8.19 -22.41 -8.44
CA ASP A 181 7.51 -21.26 -7.82
C ASP A 181 7.39 -20.05 -8.78
N THR A 182 6.45 -20.12 -9.73
CA THR A 182 6.18 -19.05 -10.72
C THR A 182 5.90 -17.68 -10.10
N ARG A 183 5.25 -17.64 -8.93
CA ARG A 183 4.98 -16.40 -8.19
C ARG A 183 6.26 -15.72 -7.68
N ARG A 184 7.24 -16.50 -7.23
CA ARG A 184 8.53 -15.98 -6.75
C ARG A 184 9.37 -15.47 -7.91
N ILE A 185 9.37 -16.20 -9.03
CA ILE A 185 10.01 -15.77 -10.27
C ILE A 185 9.42 -14.45 -10.76
N ARG A 186 8.08 -14.34 -10.83
CA ARG A 186 7.39 -13.09 -11.22
C ARG A 186 7.76 -11.90 -10.31
N THR A 187 7.86 -12.15 -9.00
CA THR A 187 8.27 -11.11 -8.03
C THR A 187 9.73 -10.72 -8.19
N ALA A 188 10.60 -11.65 -8.56
CA ALA A 188 12.01 -11.38 -8.83
C ALA A 188 12.25 -10.57 -10.12
N ARG A 189 11.29 -10.54 -11.04
CA ARG A 189 11.31 -9.70 -12.27
C ARG A 189 10.87 -8.24 -12.04
N THR A 190 10.39 -7.89 -10.84
CA THR A 190 9.93 -6.52 -10.51
C THR A 190 10.72 -5.95 -9.32
N SER A 191 11.78 -5.19 -9.60
CA SER A 191 12.71 -4.66 -8.58
C SER A 191 12.49 -3.21 -8.15
N PHE A 192 11.86 -2.36 -8.97
CA PHE A 192 11.82 -0.92 -8.71
C PHE A 192 10.41 -0.35 -8.73
N PRO A 193 10.02 0.53 -7.80
CA PRO A 193 10.77 0.93 -6.61
C PRO A 193 10.88 -0.19 -5.58
N SER A 194 12.08 -0.37 -5.06
CA SER A 194 12.40 -1.26 -3.95
C SER A 194 11.70 -0.73 -2.69
N GLY A 195 10.57 -1.33 -2.34
CA GLY A 195 10.07 -1.30 -0.98
C GLY A 195 10.89 -2.32 -0.19
N THR A 196 11.53 -1.84 0.87
CA THR A 196 12.35 -2.66 1.78
C THR A 196 11.61 -3.91 2.26
#